data_AF-A0A4Q4Y8Q4-F1
#
_entry.id   AF-A0A4Q4Y8Q4-F1
#
_cell.length_a   1.000
_cell.length_b   1.000
_cell.length_c   1.000
_cell.angle_alpha   90.00
_cell.angle_beta   90.00
_cell.angle_gamma   90.00
#
_symmetry.space_group_name_H-M   'P 1'
#
loop_
_entity.id
_entity.type
_entity.pdbx_description
1 polymer ?
#
loop_
_entity_poly.entity_id
_entity_poly.type
_entity_poly.pdbx_seq_one_letter_code
_entity_poly.pdbx_strand_id
1 'polypeptide(L)'
;MTSSRTPPLLYPDFSSILNRNSVWAIETKMYNILTAYLQTPDSQPTPTASILCSLSPTIRQDEDSTGKEHPESFLWELWDLIYRLAEQIPFTHPAHQKLVDIIAAICVLGSEPGGSFGAEIMSCNPDIMTQALSERLVQLHSDSVLRSNDFDRWESLNGLAARLTALGLCARLSDAVIAISKALERTGLSKGNGVNEEVQLEAEMRVMARYVALCGGAVYNIVGDKSFQGGNPWRGERGVARQRWEFWLEKLTGMLRNDSLGDGIRRLAGEAFQGMYRAEQEQDYAANNNARRAFASRNSAAIH
;
A
#
# COMPACT_ATOMS: atom_id res chain seq x y z
N MET A 1 64.10 -16.03 -14.35
CA MET A 1 63.24 -15.92 -15.55
C MET A 1 61.80 -16.09 -15.12
N THR A 2 61.02 -15.05 -15.35
CA THR A 2 59.62 -14.86 -14.99
C THR A 2 58.69 -15.81 -15.74
N SER A 3 57.72 -16.43 -15.06
CA SER A 3 56.39 -16.63 -15.64
C SER A 3 55.34 -16.76 -14.54
N SER A 4 54.45 -15.78 -14.53
CA SER A 4 53.19 -15.74 -13.81
C SER A 4 52.24 -16.82 -14.35
N ARG A 5 51.37 -17.37 -13.49
CA ARG A 5 49.96 -17.60 -13.80
C ARG A 5 49.15 -17.73 -12.50
N THR A 6 48.07 -16.97 -12.49
CA THR A 6 47.12 -16.62 -11.44
C THR A 6 46.47 -17.79 -10.70
N PRO A 7 46.09 -17.61 -9.41
CA PRO A 7 45.27 -18.58 -8.69
C PRO A 7 43.84 -18.64 -9.26
N PRO A 8 43.17 -19.82 -9.24
CA PRO A 8 41.79 -19.92 -9.66
C PRO A 8 40.89 -19.13 -8.70
N LEU A 9 40.03 -18.29 -9.26
CA LEU A 9 38.95 -17.65 -8.53
C LEU A 9 38.00 -18.75 -8.03
N LEU A 10 37.97 -18.94 -6.71
CA LEU A 10 36.92 -19.66 -5.99
C LEU A 10 35.61 -18.91 -6.19
N TYR A 11 34.93 -19.17 -7.30
CA TYR A 11 33.49 -18.94 -7.36
C TYR A 11 32.81 -20.12 -6.66
N PRO A 12 31.83 -19.87 -5.78
CA PRO A 12 31.02 -20.95 -5.23
C PRO A 12 30.33 -21.70 -6.36
N ASP A 13 30.43 -23.02 -6.36
CA ASP A 13 29.68 -23.88 -7.26
C ASP A 13 28.21 -23.90 -6.82
N PHE A 14 27.42 -23.02 -7.44
CA PHE A 14 25.99 -22.86 -7.19
C PHE A 14 25.15 -24.06 -7.67
N SER A 15 25.75 -25.03 -8.39
CA SER A 15 25.03 -26.22 -8.86
C SER A 15 24.50 -27.09 -7.72
N SER A 16 25.13 -27.04 -6.54
CA SER A 16 24.69 -27.74 -5.32
C SER A 16 23.53 -27.06 -4.58
N ILE A 17 23.24 -25.78 -4.86
CA ILE A 17 22.11 -25.03 -4.28
C ILE A 17 20.82 -25.29 -5.06
N LEU A 18 20.93 -25.73 -6.31
CA LEU A 18 19.79 -25.94 -7.21
C LEU A 18 19.09 -27.30 -7.04
N ASN A 19 19.60 -28.19 -6.18
CA ASN A 19 19.09 -29.57 -6.06
C ASN A 19 18.36 -29.84 -4.73
N ARG A 20 17.31 -29.06 -4.43
CA ARG A 20 16.26 -29.40 -3.44
C ARG A 20 14.88 -28.90 -3.90
N ASN A 21 14.07 -29.82 -4.39
CA ASN A 21 12.60 -29.72 -4.51
C ASN A 21 11.98 -29.22 -3.17
N SER A 22 10.90 -28.44 -3.06
CA SER A 22 9.75 -28.27 -3.95
C SER A 22 8.92 -26.97 -3.75
N VAL A 23 9.22 -26.07 -2.80
CA VAL A 23 8.49 -24.78 -2.63
C VAL A 23 9.45 -23.66 -2.22
N TRP A 24 10.33 -23.98 -1.26
CA TRP A 24 11.39 -23.09 -0.77
C TRP A 24 12.35 -22.58 -1.85
N ALA A 25 12.57 -23.36 -2.91
CA ALA A 25 13.43 -22.94 -4.02
C ALA A 25 12.81 -21.78 -4.82
N ILE A 26 11.48 -21.73 -4.96
CA ILE A 26 10.78 -20.68 -5.71
C ILE A 26 10.64 -19.43 -4.86
N GLU A 27 10.24 -19.55 -3.59
CA GLU A 27 10.22 -18.40 -2.67
C GLU A 27 11.61 -17.76 -2.55
N THR A 28 12.67 -18.56 -2.43
CA THR A 28 14.05 -18.05 -2.39
C THR A 28 14.42 -17.32 -3.69
N LYS A 29 14.03 -17.85 -4.86
CA LYS A 29 14.24 -17.16 -6.15
C LYS A 29 13.49 -15.83 -6.19
N MET A 30 12.21 -15.80 -5.80
CA MET A 30 11.40 -14.57 -5.73
C MET A 30 12.04 -13.54 -4.79
N TYR A 31 12.45 -13.97 -3.59
CA TYR A 31 13.11 -13.11 -2.61
C TYR A 31 14.41 -12.52 -3.15
N ASN A 32 15.25 -13.33 -3.78
CA ASN A 32 16.51 -12.87 -4.36
C ASN A 32 16.28 -11.85 -5.49
N ILE A 33 15.28 -12.07 -6.35
CA ILE A 33 14.94 -11.11 -7.42
C ILE A 33 14.42 -9.81 -6.82
N LEU A 34 13.48 -9.87 -5.87
CA LEU A 34 12.89 -8.70 -5.23
C LEU A 34 13.95 -7.89 -4.47
N THR A 35 14.81 -8.55 -3.68
CA THR A 35 15.86 -7.86 -2.92
C THR A 35 16.91 -7.24 -3.82
N ALA A 36 17.37 -7.94 -4.87
CA ALA A 36 18.29 -7.38 -5.86
C ALA A 36 17.67 -6.16 -6.56
N TYR A 37 16.39 -6.25 -6.93
CA TYR A 37 15.65 -5.13 -7.50
C TYR A 37 15.60 -3.95 -6.52
N LEU A 38 15.23 -4.16 -5.25
CA LEU A 38 15.12 -3.10 -4.26
C LEU A 38 16.46 -2.40 -3.98
N GLN A 39 17.56 -3.15 -3.93
CA GLN A 39 18.90 -2.64 -3.63
C GLN A 39 19.58 -1.91 -4.80
N THR A 40 19.19 -2.19 -6.05
CA THR A 40 19.80 -1.59 -7.24
C THR A 40 19.16 -0.25 -7.59
N PRO A 41 19.83 0.91 -7.48
CA PRO A 41 19.17 2.22 -7.64
C PRO A 41 18.38 2.41 -8.94
N ASP A 42 18.94 2.00 -10.08
CA ASP A 42 18.38 2.25 -11.42
C ASP A 42 17.64 1.04 -12.00
N SER A 43 17.29 0.06 -11.17
CA SER A 43 16.57 -1.13 -11.63
C SER A 43 15.19 -0.77 -12.17
N GLN A 44 14.85 -1.35 -13.32
CA GLN A 44 13.57 -1.12 -13.98
C GLN A 44 12.51 -2.11 -13.47
N PRO A 45 11.28 -1.66 -13.18
CA PRO A 45 10.23 -2.53 -12.65
C PRO A 45 9.77 -3.56 -13.67
N THR A 46 9.55 -3.18 -14.94
CA THR A 46 8.99 -4.08 -15.96
C THR A 46 9.85 -5.30 -16.27
N PRO A 47 11.18 -5.20 -16.51
CA PRO A 47 12.01 -6.38 -16.71
C PRO A 47 12.03 -7.30 -15.49
N THR A 48 12.09 -6.72 -14.28
CA THR A 48 12.06 -7.47 -13.02
C THR A 48 10.73 -8.21 -12.85
N ALA A 49 9.61 -7.53 -13.14
CA ALA A 49 8.27 -8.12 -13.08
C ALA A 49 8.15 -9.28 -14.07
N SER A 50 8.67 -9.13 -15.28
CA SER A 50 8.69 -10.20 -16.29
C SER A 50 9.47 -11.44 -15.80
N ILE A 51 10.62 -11.24 -15.14
CA ILE A 51 11.39 -12.33 -14.54
C ILE A 51 10.58 -13.00 -13.41
N LEU A 52 9.95 -12.24 -12.52
CA LEU A 52 9.10 -12.78 -11.46
C LEU A 52 7.93 -13.59 -12.05
N CYS A 53 7.24 -13.05 -13.05
CA CYS A 53 6.15 -13.73 -13.73
C CYS A 53 6.60 -15.04 -14.40
N SER A 54 7.83 -15.08 -14.93
CA SER A 54 8.39 -16.30 -15.53
C SER A 54 8.59 -17.46 -14.54
N LEU A 55 8.60 -17.19 -13.23
CA LEU A 55 8.68 -18.23 -12.19
C LEU A 55 7.34 -18.95 -11.95
N SER A 56 6.24 -18.44 -12.49
CA SER A 56 4.92 -19.04 -12.35
C SER A 56 4.92 -20.50 -12.80
N PRO A 57 4.22 -21.41 -12.08
CA PRO A 57 4.12 -22.82 -12.48
C PRO A 57 3.56 -23.01 -13.91
N THR A 58 2.75 -22.08 -14.39
CA THR A 58 2.15 -22.10 -15.75
C THR A 58 3.15 -21.74 -16.85
N ILE A 59 4.24 -21.04 -16.52
CA ILE A 59 5.21 -20.50 -17.50
C ILE A 59 6.55 -21.23 -17.43
N ARG A 60 7.03 -21.52 -16.22
CA ARG A 60 8.38 -22.06 -16.05
C ARG A 60 8.53 -23.43 -16.72
N GLN A 61 9.66 -23.61 -17.40
CA GLN A 61 9.92 -24.83 -18.19
C GLN A 61 10.48 -26.00 -17.38
N ASP A 62 10.76 -25.83 -16.08
CA ASP A 62 11.36 -26.86 -15.22
C ASP A 62 10.53 -28.17 -15.18
N GLU A 63 11.29 -29.28 -15.20
CA GLU A 63 10.92 -30.67 -15.50
C GLU A 63 9.88 -31.31 -14.56
N ASP A 64 9.11 -32.24 -15.14
CA ASP A 64 8.04 -33.05 -14.57
C ASP A 64 6.80 -32.30 -14.04
N SER A 65 5.72 -32.34 -14.83
CA SER A 65 4.38 -31.83 -14.52
C SER A 65 3.75 -32.39 -13.23
N THR A 66 4.39 -33.36 -12.58
CA THR A 66 3.93 -34.02 -11.35
C THR A 66 4.35 -33.30 -10.06
N GLY A 67 5.09 -32.18 -10.12
CA GLY A 67 5.64 -31.51 -8.93
C GLY A 67 5.43 -30.00 -8.80
N LYS A 68 4.65 -29.35 -9.68
CA LYS A 68 4.43 -27.91 -9.62
C LYS A 68 3.33 -27.54 -8.61
N GLU A 69 3.53 -26.45 -7.88
CA GLU A 69 2.51 -25.85 -7.03
C GLU A 69 1.32 -25.34 -7.86
N HIS A 70 0.17 -25.21 -7.19
CA HIS A 70 -1.01 -24.62 -7.82
C HIS A 70 -0.76 -23.13 -8.14
N PRO A 71 -1.20 -22.59 -9.30
CA PRO A 71 -0.96 -21.20 -9.68
C PRO A 71 -1.44 -20.18 -8.65
N GLU A 72 -2.60 -20.43 -8.01
CA GLU A 72 -3.10 -19.58 -6.93
C GLU A 72 -2.16 -19.60 -5.72
N SER A 73 -1.64 -20.77 -5.33
CA SER A 73 -0.66 -20.87 -4.22
C SER A 73 0.60 -20.07 -4.53
N PHE A 74 1.10 -20.10 -5.76
CA PHE A 74 2.22 -19.27 -6.18
C PHE A 74 1.92 -17.76 -6.00
N LEU A 75 0.72 -17.31 -6.42
CA LEU A 75 0.32 -15.91 -6.28
C LEU A 75 0.21 -15.49 -4.81
N TRP A 76 -0.35 -16.34 -3.96
CA TRP A 76 -0.40 -16.11 -2.51
C TRP A 76 0.98 -15.89 -1.92
N GLU A 77 1.94 -16.76 -2.25
CA GLU A 77 3.32 -16.65 -1.78
C GLU A 77 4.03 -15.40 -2.32
N LEU A 78 3.81 -15.06 -3.59
CA LEU A 78 4.36 -13.84 -4.19
C LEU A 78 3.86 -12.58 -3.46
N TRP A 79 2.55 -12.48 -3.24
CA TRP A 79 1.97 -11.31 -2.58
C TRP A 79 2.35 -11.22 -1.11
N ASP A 80 2.28 -12.34 -0.36
CA ASP A 80 2.72 -12.36 1.04
C ASP A 80 4.20 -11.96 1.17
N LEU A 81 5.07 -12.43 0.27
CA LEU A 81 6.48 -12.05 0.27
C LEU A 81 6.68 -10.55 0.02
N ILE A 82 5.99 -9.97 -0.96
CA ILE A 82 6.03 -8.53 -1.24
C ILE A 82 5.56 -7.73 -0.01
N TYR A 83 4.49 -8.16 0.67
CA TYR A 83 3.97 -7.47 1.86
C TYR A 83 4.90 -7.64 3.07
N ARG A 84 5.52 -8.81 3.26
CA ARG A 84 6.57 -9.02 4.27
C ARG A 84 7.77 -8.11 4.05
N LEU A 85 8.16 -7.85 2.81
CA LEU A 85 9.21 -6.88 2.50
C LEU A 85 8.75 -5.44 2.81
N ALA A 86 7.50 -5.10 2.47
CA ALA A 86 6.94 -3.78 2.77
C ALA A 86 6.92 -3.47 4.27
N GLU A 87 6.66 -4.47 5.12
CA GLU A 87 6.71 -4.32 6.58
C GLU A 87 8.11 -4.00 7.11
N GLN A 88 9.16 -4.49 6.45
CA GLN A 88 10.55 -4.34 6.89
C GLN A 88 11.17 -3.01 6.44
N ILE A 89 10.57 -2.34 5.47
CA ILE A 89 11.08 -1.11 4.86
C ILE A 89 10.29 0.07 5.42
N PRO A 90 10.91 1.04 6.11
CA PRO A 90 10.21 2.24 6.55
C PRO A 90 9.47 2.90 5.39
N PHE A 91 8.21 3.31 5.59
CA PHE A 91 7.36 3.86 4.51
C PHE A 91 7.96 5.09 3.80
N THR A 92 8.89 5.81 4.47
CA THR A 92 9.60 6.98 3.93
C THR A 92 10.78 6.60 3.05
N HIS A 93 11.24 5.35 3.10
CA HIS A 93 12.41 4.89 2.35
C HIS A 93 12.07 4.73 0.86
N PRO A 94 12.95 5.14 -0.09
CA PRO A 94 12.68 5.06 -1.53
C PRO A 94 12.34 3.65 -2.04
N ALA A 95 12.89 2.60 -1.41
CA ALA A 95 12.58 1.21 -1.78
C ALA A 95 11.09 0.85 -1.60
N HIS A 96 10.36 1.60 -0.77
CA HIS A 96 8.92 1.42 -0.63
C HIS A 96 8.16 1.85 -1.90
N GLN A 97 8.61 2.93 -2.57
CA GLN A 97 8.08 3.30 -3.89
C GLN A 97 8.44 2.24 -4.93
N LYS A 98 9.65 1.66 -4.87
CA LYS A 98 10.03 0.58 -5.79
C LYS A 98 9.14 -0.65 -5.65
N LEU A 99 8.67 -0.98 -4.44
CA LEU A 99 7.65 -2.02 -4.22
C LEU A 99 6.33 -1.69 -4.93
N VAL A 100 5.89 -0.43 -4.88
CA VAL A 100 4.70 0.01 -5.62
C VAL A 100 4.91 -0.12 -7.13
N ASP A 101 6.08 0.27 -7.63
CA ASP A 101 6.38 0.24 -9.07
C ASP A 101 6.45 -1.20 -9.60
N ILE A 102 7.00 -2.14 -8.83
CA ILE A 102 7.02 -3.56 -9.22
C ILE A 102 5.61 -4.17 -9.17
N ILE A 103 4.79 -3.85 -8.17
CA ILE A 103 3.38 -4.28 -8.12
C ILE A 103 2.63 -3.76 -9.34
N ALA A 104 2.78 -2.47 -9.67
CA ALA A 104 2.16 -1.87 -10.84
C ALA A 104 2.59 -2.57 -12.14
N ALA A 105 3.88 -2.84 -12.31
CA ALA A 105 4.40 -3.53 -13.48
C ALA A 105 3.87 -4.98 -13.59
N ILE A 106 3.79 -5.70 -12.47
CA ILE A 106 3.18 -7.03 -12.41
C ILE A 106 1.71 -6.93 -12.86
N CYS A 107 0.91 -6.02 -12.29
CA CYS A 107 -0.50 -5.83 -12.67
C CYS A 107 -0.69 -5.48 -14.16
N VAL A 108 0.18 -4.65 -14.74
CA VAL A 108 0.13 -4.30 -16.17
C VAL A 108 0.39 -5.53 -17.03
N LEU A 109 1.46 -6.29 -16.74
CA LEU A 109 1.78 -7.52 -17.47
C LEU A 109 0.66 -8.56 -17.41
N GLY A 110 -0.05 -8.65 -16.28
CA GLY A 110 -1.20 -9.53 -16.12
C GLY A 110 -2.48 -9.07 -16.81
N SER A 111 -2.52 -7.83 -17.31
CA SER A 111 -3.72 -7.22 -17.92
C SER A 111 -3.66 -7.11 -19.45
N GLU A 112 -2.52 -7.39 -20.09
CA GLU A 112 -2.36 -7.23 -21.55
C GLU A 112 -3.17 -8.29 -22.33
N PRO A 113 -4.15 -7.87 -23.17
CA PRO A 113 -4.90 -8.80 -24.00
C PRO A 113 -3.98 -9.41 -25.07
N GLY A 114 -3.75 -10.73 -25.00
CA GLY A 114 -2.88 -11.42 -25.95
C GLY A 114 -1.38 -11.27 -25.70
N GLY A 115 -0.98 -10.78 -24.51
CA GLY A 115 0.40 -10.91 -24.06
C GLY A 115 0.86 -12.37 -24.12
N SER A 116 2.17 -12.61 -24.26
CA SER A 116 2.74 -13.97 -24.27
C SER A 116 2.37 -14.82 -23.03
N PHE A 117 1.82 -14.16 -22.02
CA PHE A 117 1.12 -14.73 -20.88
C PHE A 117 -0.38 -14.64 -21.15
N GLY A 118 -0.97 -15.66 -21.76
CA GLY A 118 -2.40 -15.67 -22.08
C GLY A 118 -3.29 -15.40 -20.86
N ALA A 119 -4.54 -14.99 -21.08
CA ALA A 119 -5.51 -14.66 -20.03
C ALA A 119 -5.75 -15.78 -18.99
N GLU A 120 -5.31 -17.01 -19.29
CA GLU A 120 -5.37 -18.18 -18.40
C GLU A 120 -4.09 -18.39 -17.54
N ILE A 121 -3.00 -17.65 -17.81
CA ILE A 121 -1.65 -18.09 -17.42
C ILE A 121 -1.04 -17.28 -16.28
N MET A 122 -1.35 -15.99 -16.09
CA MET A 122 -0.95 -15.25 -14.89
C MET A 122 -1.65 -13.90 -14.82
N SER A 123 -2.99 -13.90 -14.73
CA SER A 123 -3.65 -12.69 -14.24
C SER A 123 -3.10 -12.46 -12.83
N CYS A 124 -2.58 -11.26 -12.58
CA CYS A 124 -2.00 -10.88 -11.29
C CYS A 124 -3.09 -10.71 -10.24
N ASN A 125 -3.98 -11.71 -10.16
CA ASN A 125 -5.39 -11.60 -9.88
C ASN A 125 -5.61 -10.52 -8.83
N PRO A 126 -6.10 -9.33 -9.25
CA PRO A 126 -6.25 -8.20 -8.33
C PRO A 126 -7.04 -8.57 -7.08
N ASP A 127 -7.92 -9.58 -7.18
CA ASP A 127 -8.65 -10.14 -6.04
C ASP A 127 -7.72 -10.86 -5.06
N ILE A 128 -6.83 -11.75 -5.51
CA ILE A 128 -5.85 -12.43 -4.65
C ILE A 128 -4.88 -11.42 -4.04
N MET A 129 -4.40 -10.45 -4.83
CA MET A 129 -3.52 -9.38 -4.32
C MET A 129 -4.21 -8.61 -3.19
N THR A 130 -5.48 -8.20 -3.40
CA THR A 130 -6.28 -7.45 -2.44
C THR A 130 -6.64 -8.28 -1.21
N GLN A 131 -6.92 -9.57 -1.38
CA GLN A 131 -7.23 -10.49 -0.29
C GLN A 131 -5.99 -10.73 0.57
N ALA A 132 -4.84 -11.04 -0.04
CA ALA A 132 -3.58 -11.22 0.66
C ALA A 132 -3.17 -9.97 1.47
N LEU A 133 -3.37 -8.77 0.91
CA LEU A 133 -3.12 -7.53 1.64
C LEU A 133 -4.07 -7.36 2.84
N SER A 134 -5.34 -7.69 2.66
CA SER A 134 -6.36 -7.62 3.72
C SER A 134 -6.04 -8.59 4.86
N GLU A 135 -5.72 -9.85 4.53
CA GLU A 135 -5.35 -10.86 5.51
C GLU A 135 -4.11 -10.44 6.29
N ARG A 136 -3.10 -9.91 5.59
CA ARG A 136 -1.86 -9.43 6.23
C ARG A 136 -2.09 -8.24 7.15
N LEU A 137 -2.88 -7.24 6.73
CA LEU A 137 -3.27 -6.10 7.56
C LEU A 137 -4.05 -6.55 8.81
N VAL A 138 -4.93 -7.54 8.67
CA VAL A 138 -5.67 -8.12 9.80
C VAL A 138 -4.75 -8.90 10.73
N GLN A 139 -3.84 -9.72 10.22
CA GLN A 139 -2.87 -10.47 11.02
C GLN A 139 -1.99 -9.51 11.84
N LEU A 140 -1.41 -8.52 11.19
CA LEU A 140 -0.53 -7.55 11.85
C LEU A 140 -1.27 -6.70 12.90
N HIS A 141 -2.56 -6.46 12.71
CA HIS A 141 -3.41 -5.82 13.72
C HIS A 141 -3.81 -6.77 14.87
N SER A 142 -4.09 -8.03 14.55
CA SER A 142 -4.67 -9.06 15.44
C SER A 142 -3.65 -9.76 16.34
N ASP A 143 -2.37 -9.78 15.96
CA ASP A 143 -1.29 -10.36 16.77
C ASP A 143 -1.10 -9.66 18.14
N SER A 144 -1.94 -8.64 18.45
CA SER A 144 -2.70 -8.43 19.71
C SER A 144 -2.72 -6.94 20.11
N VAL A 145 -3.42 -6.07 19.35
CA VAL A 145 -3.52 -4.61 19.63
C VAL A 145 -2.14 -3.99 19.89
N LEU A 146 -1.24 -4.17 18.91
CA LEU A 146 0.04 -3.52 18.69
C LEU A 146 0.91 -3.21 19.93
N ARG A 147 1.95 -4.02 20.11
CA ARG A 147 3.13 -3.65 20.90
C ARG A 147 3.87 -2.51 20.18
N SER A 148 4.53 -1.62 20.93
CA SER A 148 5.23 -0.45 20.37
C SER A 148 6.16 -0.76 19.18
N ASN A 149 6.72 -1.97 19.14
CA ASN A 149 7.69 -2.38 18.14
C ASN A 149 7.06 -2.78 16.78
N ASP A 150 5.74 -2.99 16.72
CA ASP A 150 5.05 -3.36 15.47
C ASP A 150 4.42 -2.16 14.75
N PHE A 151 4.48 -0.96 15.34
CA PHE A 151 3.93 0.26 14.72
C PHE A 151 4.59 0.60 13.40
N ASP A 152 5.90 0.48 13.31
CA ASP A 152 6.62 0.84 12.08
C ASP A 152 6.28 -0.13 10.95
N ARG A 153 6.10 -1.43 11.26
CA ARG A 153 5.65 -2.44 10.30
C ARG A 153 4.24 -2.17 9.82
N TRP A 154 3.34 -1.87 10.76
CA TRP A 154 1.94 -1.58 10.47
C TRP A 154 1.76 -0.28 9.68
N GLU A 155 2.50 0.76 10.05
CA GLU A 155 2.57 2.02 9.31
C GLU A 155 3.11 1.81 7.89
N SER A 156 4.15 0.98 7.74
CA SER A 156 4.75 0.70 6.43
C SER A 156 3.83 -0.09 5.51
N LEU A 157 3.10 -1.08 6.02
CA LEU A 157 2.11 -1.82 5.24
C LEU A 157 0.90 -0.95 4.86
N ASN A 158 0.39 -0.12 5.78
CA ASN A 158 -0.68 0.84 5.46
C ASN A 158 -0.21 1.92 4.49
N GLY A 159 1.05 2.35 4.57
CA GLY A 159 1.66 3.24 3.58
C GLY A 159 1.65 2.61 2.18
N LEU A 160 1.90 1.29 2.07
CA LEU A 160 1.82 0.59 0.79
C LEU A 160 0.38 0.56 0.28
N ALA A 161 -0.55 0.15 1.14
CA ALA A 161 -1.98 0.13 0.84
C ALA A 161 -2.49 1.50 0.34
N ALA A 162 -2.08 2.59 0.99
CA ALA A 162 -2.46 3.94 0.60
C ALA A 162 -1.91 4.34 -0.79
N ARG A 163 -0.65 3.99 -1.11
CA ARG A 163 -0.07 4.23 -2.45
C ARG A 163 -0.78 3.41 -3.52
N LEU A 164 -1.06 2.14 -3.27
CA LEU A 164 -1.80 1.28 -4.20
C LEU A 164 -3.23 1.78 -4.42
N THR A 165 -3.86 2.32 -3.37
CA THR A 165 -5.18 2.97 -3.47
C THR A 165 -5.11 4.24 -4.30
N ALA A 166 -4.10 5.08 -4.12
CA ALA A 166 -3.90 6.30 -4.90
C ALA A 166 -3.71 6.01 -6.40
N LEU A 167 -3.07 4.89 -6.74
CA LEU A 167 -2.87 4.43 -8.12
C LEU A 167 -4.09 3.69 -8.71
N GLY A 168 -5.13 3.44 -7.91
CA GLY A 168 -6.30 2.66 -8.35
C GLY A 168 -6.01 1.17 -8.57
N LEU A 169 -4.87 0.66 -8.08
CA LEU A 169 -4.50 -0.76 -8.19
C LEU A 169 -5.22 -1.63 -7.15
N CYS A 170 -5.49 -1.07 -5.98
CA CYS A 170 -6.22 -1.75 -4.90
C CYS A 170 -7.13 -0.73 -4.21
N ALA A 171 -8.44 -0.78 -4.49
CA ALA A 171 -9.38 0.18 -3.93
C ALA A 171 -9.63 -0.08 -2.43
N ARG A 172 -8.91 0.65 -1.55
CA ARG A 172 -9.06 0.52 -0.09
C ARG A 172 -9.56 1.80 0.59
N LEU A 173 -10.46 2.52 -0.09
CA LEU A 173 -11.05 3.75 0.47
C LEU A 173 -11.80 3.48 1.79
N SER A 174 -12.37 2.29 1.96
CA SER A 174 -12.96 1.86 3.23
C SER A 174 -11.95 1.90 4.37
N ASP A 175 -10.73 1.43 4.14
CA ASP A 175 -9.70 1.35 5.16
C ASP A 175 -9.19 2.74 5.53
N ALA A 176 -9.06 3.63 4.56
CA ALA A 176 -8.74 5.03 4.79
C ALA A 176 -9.80 5.70 5.67
N VAL A 177 -11.09 5.53 5.36
CA VAL A 177 -12.20 6.09 6.15
C VAL A 177 -12.24 5.47 7.55
N ILE A 178 -12.01 4.17 7.69
CA ILE A 178 -11.93 3.49 8.99
C ILE A 178 -10.75 4.02 9.80
N ALA A 179 -9.58 4.23 9.19
CA ALA A 179 -8.41 4.78 9.87
C ALA A 179 -8.65 6.20 10.38
N ILE A 180 -9.25 7.06 9.55
CA ILE A 180 -9.64 8.42 9.97
C ILE A 180 -10.64 8.38 11.12
N SER A 181 -11.65 7.52 11.01
CA SER A 181 -12.67 7.36 12.05
C SER A 181 -12.08 6.83 13.35
N LYS A 182 -11.22 5.81 13.32
CA LYS A 182 -10.56 5.28 14.52
C LYS A 182 -9.72 6.35 15.23
N ALA A 183 -8.98 7.15 14.48
CA ALA A 183 -8.12 8.19 15.04
C ALA A 183 -8.90 9.39 15.61
N LEU A 184 -9.99 9.82 14.97
CA LEU A 184 -10.66 11.10 15.27
C LEU A 184 -12.04 10.96 15.93
N GLU A 185 -12.68 9.80 15.78
CA GLU A 185 -14.00 9.50 16.31
C GLU A 185 -13.92 8.46 17.43
N ARG A 186 -13.06 8.74 18.41
CA ARG A 186 -13.06 8.04 19.70
C ARG A 186 -13.65 8.91 20.79
N THR A 187 -14.58 8.34 21.55
CA THR A 187 -15.05 8.94 22.80
C THR A 187 -14.28 8.43 23.98
N GLY A 188 -13.53 9.32 24.63
CA GLY A 188 -12.86 9.07 25.90
C GLY A 188 -11.72 8.08 25.77
N LEU A 189 -10.57 8.44 26.33
CA LEU A 189 -9.55 7.47 26.70
C LEU A 189 -10.18 6.65 27.86
N SER A 190 -10.79 5.50 27.51
CA SER A 190 -11.37 4.55 28.45
C SER A 190 -10.27 3.76 29.12
N LYS A 191 -9.92 4.14 30.35
CA LYS A 191 -8.90 3.56 31.24
C LYS A 191 -9.02 2.05 31.59
N GLY A 192 -9.76 1.23 30.84
CA GLY A 192 -10.19 -0.11 31.25
C GLY A 192 -9.39 -1.30 30.74
N ASN A 193 -8.64 -1.19 29.63
CA ASN A 193 -8.23 -2.39 28.87
C ASN A 193 -6.73 -2.73 28.96
N GLY A 194 -5.95 -2.06 29.81
CA GLY A 194 -4.50 -2.34 29.99
C GLY A 194 -3.60 -1.95 28.81
N VAL A 195 -4.16 -1.55 27.67
CA VAL A 195 -3.42 -0.91 26.55
C VAL A 195 -3.23 0.57 26.88
N ASN A 196 -2.01 1.07 26.73
CA ASN A 196 -1.74 2.50 26.85
C ASN A 196 -2.46 3.24 25.71
N GLU A 197 -3.44 4.05 26.08
CA GLU A 197 -4.37 4.68 25.13
C GLU A 197 -3.68 5.74 24.27
N GLU A 198 -2.66 6.39 24.80
CA GLU A 198 -1.83 7.33 24.04
C GLU A 198 -1.01 6.60 22.96
N VAL A 199 -0.48 5.43 23.31
CA VAL A 199 0.26 4.54 22.40
C VAL A 199 -0.65 4.02 21.28
N GLN A 200 -1.89 3.63 21.59
CA GLN A 200 -2.86 3.23 20.58
C GLN A 200 -3.30 4.41 19.69
N LEU A 201 -3.48 5.60 20.27
CA LEU A 201 -3.81 6.81 19.53
C LEU A 201 -2.68 7.18 18.56
N GLU A 202 -1.42 7.14 19.01
CA GLU A 202 -0.26 7.40 18.13
C GLU A 202 -0.24 6.44 16.94
N ALA A 203 -0.45 5.15 17.17
CA ALA A 203 -0.49 4.13 16.11
C ALA A 203 -1.54 4.46 15.04
N GLU A 204 -2.74 4.82 15.45
CA GLU A 204 -3.83 5.14 14.54
C GLU A 204 -3.61 6.47 13.82
N MET A 205 -3.05 7.45 14.52
CA MET A 205 -2.66 8.72 13.92
C MET A 205 -1.58 8.52 12.85
N ARG A 206 -0.63 7.60 13.05
CA ARG A 206 0.36 7.23 12.02
C ARG A 206 -0.33 6.71 10.76
N VAL A 207 -1.16 5.68 10.90
CA VAL A 207 -1.87 5.07 9.75
C VAL A 207 -2.78 6.06 9.05
N MET A 208 -3.57 6.82 9.80
CA MET A 208 -4.46 7.85 9.28
C MET A 208 -3.68 8.92 8.49
N ALA A 209 -2.56 9.42 9.04
CA ALA A 209 -1.72 10.39 8.36
C ALA A 209 -1.17 9.85 7.03
N ARG A 210 -0.84 8.55 6.93
CA ARG A 210 -0.41 7.94 5.67
C ARG A 210 -1.50 7.92 4.61
N TYR A 211 -2.70 7.46 4.96
CA TYR A 211 -3.84 7.45 4.01
C TYR A 211 -4.16 8.86 3.52
N VAL A 212 -4.24 9.82 4.43
CA VAL A 212 -4.54 11.20 4.08
C VAL A 212 -3.44 11.83 3.22
N ALA A 213 -2.16 11.62 3.55
CA ALA A 213 -1.05 12.20 2.80
C ALA A 213 -0.89 11.60 1.40
N LEU A 214 -1.17 10.30 1.24
CA LEU A 214 -0.89 9.56 0.01
C LEU A 214 -2.11 9.41 -0.90
N CYS A 215 -3.31 9.29 -0.34
CA CYS A 215 -4.55 9.10 -1.10
C CYS A 215 -5.71 9.98 -0.62
N GLY A 216 -5.44 11.09 0.10
CA GLY A 216 -6.47 12.00 0.61
C GLY A 216 -7.42 12.53 -0.47
N GLY A 217 -6.91 12.82 -1.67
CA GLY A 217 -7.75 13.23 -2.81
C GLY A 217 -8.76 12.15 -3.23
N ALA A 218 -8.35 10.87 -3.23
CA ALA A 218 -9.26 9.76 -3.53
C ALA A 218 -10.32 9.58 -2.43
N VAL A 219 -9.96 9.82 -1.16
CA VAL A 219 -10.92 9.83 -0.04
C VAL A 219 -11.88 11.02 -0.12
N TYR A 220 -11.41 12.20 -0.52
CA TYR A 220 -12.27 13.36 -0.69
C TYR A 220 -13.23 13.20 -1.87
N ASN A 221 -12.82 12.49 -2.93
CA ASN A 221 -13.67 12.22 -4.09
C ASN A 221 -14.92 11.39 -3.76
N ILE A 222 -14.91 10.63 -2.67
CA ILE A 222 -16.09 9.89 -2.19
C ILE A 222 -16.92 10.71 -1.20
N VAL A 223 -16.64 12.02 -1.03
CA VAL A 223 -17.49 12.89 -0.22
C VAL A 223 -18.91 12.89 -0.78
N GLY A 224 -19.88 12.54 0.07
CA GLY A 224 -21.28 12.31 -0.30
C GLY A 224 -21.66 10.84 -0.44
N ASP A 225 -20.70 9.90 -0.48
CA ASP A 225 -20.96 8.47 -0.39
C ASP A 225 -21.48 8.12 1.01
N LYS A 226 -22.67 7.51 1.08
CA LYS A 226 -23.39 7.15 2.31
C LYS A 226 -23.11 5.73 2.82
N SER A 227 -22.21 5.00 2.17
CA SER A 227 -21.90 3.59 2.46
C SER A 227 -21.14 3.38 3.78
N PHE A 228 -20.52 4.44 4.32
CA PHE A 228 -19.71 4.38 5.53
C PHE A 228 -20.49 4.73 6.80
N GLN A 229 -20.26 4.00 7.88
CA GLN A 229 -20.85 4.33 9.17
C GLN A 229 -20.02 5.37 9.93
N GLY A 230 -20.73 6.21 10.68
CA GLY A 230 -20.17 7.15 11.64
C GLY A 230 -19.74 6.45 12.93
N GLY A 231 -18.61 6.84 13.50
CA GLY A 231 -18.16 6.51 14.85
C GLY A 231 -18.53 7.57 15.89
N ASN A 232 -18.42 7.26 17.18
CA ASN A 232 -18.74 8.21 18.26
C ASN A 232 -17.52 9.13 18.52
N PRO A 233 -17.58 10.47 18.40
CA PRO A 233 -18.73 11.32 18.70
C PRO A 233 -19.45 11.93 17.50
N TRP A 234 -19.19 11.45 16.29
CA TRP A 234 -19.96 11.88 15.12
C TRP A 234 -21.44 11.50 15.29
N ARG A 235 -22.32 12.46 15.01
CA ARG A 235 -23.79 12.34 15.12
C ARG A 235 -24.52 12.82 13.87
N GLY A 236 -23.79 13.29 12.87
CA GLY A 236 -24.35 13.78 11.61
C GLY A 236 -24.67 12.67 10.63
N GLU A 237 -24.75 13.02 9.35
CA GLU A 237 -25.11 12.08 8.28
C GLU A 237 -24.15 10.89 8.17
N ARG A 238 -24.68 9.75 7.69
CA ARG A 238 -23.87 8.59 7.33
C ARG A 238 -22.98 8.92 6.14
N GLY A 239 -21.87 8.21 6.02
CA GLY A 239 -20.94 8.34 4.92
C GLY A 239 -19.72 9.20 5.21
N VAL A 240 -19.04 9.58 4.13
CA VAL A 240 -18.04 10.66 4.14
C VAL A 240 -18.77 11.96 3.78
N ALA A 241 -19.64 12.45 4.65
CA ALA A 241 -20.34 13.72 4.41
C ALA A 241 -19.37 14.90 4.53
N ARG A 242 -19.63 16.01 3.81
CA ARG A 242 -18.83 17.24 3.93
C ARG A 242 -18.69 17.72 5.38
N GLN A 243 -19.79 17.68 6.13
CA GLN A 243 -19.79 18.03 7.55
C GLN A 243 -18.91 17.09 8.40
N ARG A 244 -18.79 15.81 8.01
CA ARG A 244 -17.93 14.83 8.69
C ARG A 244 -16.45 15.13 8.43
N TRP A 245 -16.14 15.53 7.20
CA TRP A 245 -14.80 16.01 6.83
C TRP A 245 -14.39 17.26 7.61
N GLU A 246 -15.29 18.24 7.71
CA GLU A 246 -15.10 19.46 8.52
C GLU A 246 -14.91 19.12 10.00
N PHE A 247 -15.73 18.21 10.54
CA PHE A 247 -15.58 17.70 11.90
C PHE A 247 -14.20 17.05 12.15
N TRP A 248 -13.67 16.28 11.19
CA TRP A 248 -12.33 15.71 11.30
C TRP A 248 -11.24 16.78 11.31
N LEU A 249 -11.33 17.80 10.45
CA LEU A 249 -10.41 18.95 10.47
C LEU A 249 -10.44 19.72 11.79
N GLU A 250 -11.63 19.91 12.38
CA GLU A 250 -11.79 20.52 13.70
C GLU A 250 -11.13 19.69 14.80
N LYS A 251 -11.27 18.35 14.77
CA LYS A 251 -10.62 17.45 15.72
C LYS A 251 -9.10 17.54 15.65
N LEU A 252 -8.53 17.53 14.43
CA LEU A 252 -7.10 17.70 14.22
C LEU A 252 -6.61 19.05 14.74
N THR A 253 -7.37 20.13 14.50
CA THR A 253 -7.08 21.46 15.04
C THR A 253 -7.08 21.46 16.57
N GLY A 254 -8.04 20.78 17.19
CA GLY A 254 -8.10 20.60 18.64
C GLY A 254 -6.88 19.85 19.20
N MET A 255 -6.44 18.78 18.52
CA MET A 255 -5.23 18.04 18.89
C MET A 255 -3.96 18.90 18.80
N LEU A 256 -3.83 19.71 17.75
CA LEU A 256 -2.70 20.62 17.58
C LEU A 256 -2.58 21.66 18.71
N ARG A 257 -3.70 22.07 19.30
CA ARG A 257 -3.76 23.04 20.41
C ARG A 257 -3.68 22.39 21.79
N ASN A 258 -3.67 21.06 21.87
CA ASN A 258 -3.66 20.35 23.14
C ASN A 258 -2.23 20.10 23.61
N ASP A 259 -1.76 20.91 24.55
CA ASP A 259 -0.41 20.80 25.12
C ASP A 259 -0.18 19.49 25.89
N SER A 260 -1.25 18.81 26.32
CA SER A 260 -1.16 17.54 27.05
C SER A 260 -0.89 16.31 26.18
N LEU A 261 -0.98 16.43 24.84
CA LEU A 261 -0.61 15.35 23.92
C LEU A 261 0.92 15.33 23.69
N GLY A 262 1.51 14.15 23.50
CA GLY A 262 2.90 14.05 23.07
C GLY A 262 3.17 14.75 21.72
N ASP A 263 4.41 15.25 21.53
CA ASP A 263 4.85 15.93 20.31
C ASP A 263 4.65 15.08 19.04
N GLY A 264 4.83 13.76 19.16
CA GLY A 264 4.60 12.82 18.06
C GLY A 264 3.17 12.86 17.53
N ILE A 265 2.18 12.85 18.43
CA ILE A 265 0.75 12.90 18.07
C ILE A 265 0.41 14.26 17.46
N ARG A 266 0.90 15.37 18.03
CA ARG A 266 0.69 16.71 17.45
C ARG A 266 1.29 16.83 16.05
N ARG A 267 2.50 16.31 15.83
CA ARG A 267 3.13 16.29 14.51
C ARG A 267 2.28 15.51 13.49
N LEU A 268 1.81 14.32 13.86
CA LEU A 268 0.94 13.49 13.01
C LEU A 268 -0.41 14.17 12.72
N ALA A 269 -0.99 14.86 13.71
CA ALA A 269 -2.20 15.66 13.51
C ALA A 269 -1.97 16.80 12.50
N GLY A 270 -0.78 17.42 12.54
CA GLY A 270 -0.38 18.43 11.56
C GLY A 270 -0.25 17.86 10.15
N GLU A 271 0.43 16.72 9.99
CA GLU A 271 0.55 16.01 8.70
C GLU A 271 -0.82 15.67 8.12
N ALA A 272 -1.69 15.07 8.94
CA ALA A 272 -3.05 14.74 8.55
C ALA A 272 -3.87 15.97 8.17
N PHE A 273 -3.83 17.04 8.97
CA PHE A 273 -4.56 18.26 8.67
C PHE A 273 -4.15 18.83 7.30
N GLN A 274 -2.84 18.90 7.03
CA GLN A 274 -2.32 19.41 5.77
C GLN A 274 -2.73 18.54 4.57
N GLY A 275 -2.68 17.21 4.71
CA GLY A 275 -3.12 16.32 3.63
C GLY A 275 -4.62 16.39 3.35
N MET A 276 -5.46 16.48 4.39
CA MET A 276 -6.90 16.66 4.22
C MET A 276 -7.23 18.01 3.59
N TYR A 277 -6.60 19.08 4.07
CA TYR A 277 -6.80 20.42 3.54
C TYR A 277 -6.38 20.50 2.06
N ARG A 278 -5.24 19.89 1.70
CA ARG A 278 -4.79 19.82 0.30
C ARG A 278 -5.81 19.10 -0.58
N ALA A 279 -6.31 17.94 -0.13
CA ALA A 279 -7.29 17.16 -0.88
C ALA A 279 -8.57 17.96 -1.20
N GLU A 280 -9.04 18.75 -0.24
CA GLU A 280 -10.18 19.66 -0.45
C GLU A 280 -9.85 20.77 -1.46
N GLN A 281 -8.71 21.44 -1.30
CA GLN A 281 -8.32 22.54 -2.20
C GLN A 281 -8.12 22.10 -3.65
N GLU A 282 -7.50 20.95 -3.87
CA GLU A 282 -7.27 20.39 -5.21
C GLU A 282 -8.60 20.12 -5.93
N GLN A 283 -9.61 19.63 -5.20
CA GLN A 283 -10.91 19.32 -5.77
C GLN A 283 -11.76 20.58 -6.04
N ASP A 284 -11.76 21.53 -5.12
CA ASP A 284 -12.44 22.82 -5.31
C ASP A 284 -11.84 23.60 -6.50
N TYR A 285 -10.51 23.53 -6.66
CA TYR A 285 -9.82 24.10 -7.81
C TYR A 285 -10.21 23.39 -9.13
N ALA A 286 -10.24 22.06 -9.14
CA ALA A 286 -10.64 21.28 -10.31
C ALA A 286 -12.11 21.57 -10.73
N ALA A 287 -13.03 21.64 -9.77
CA ALA A 287 -14.43 21.98 -10.01
C ALA A 287 -14.59 23.38 -10.63
N ASN A 288 -13.88 24.37 -10.09
CA ASN A 288 -13.90 25.74 -10.61
C ASN A 288 -13.34 25.84 -12.05
N ASN A 289 -12.26 25.11 -12.35
CA ASN A 289 -11.70 25.08 -13.71
C ASN A 289 -12.65 24.42 -14.71
N ASN A 290 -13.31 23.34 -14.31
CA ASN A 290 -14.30 22.66 -15.17
C ASN A 290 -15.51 23.56 -15.45
N ALA A 291 -16.01 24.29 -14.46
CA ALA A 291 -17.10 25.25 -14.63
C ALA A 291 -16.73 26.37 -15.62
N ARG A 292 -15.49 26.90 -15.53
CA ARG A 292 -14.97 27.91 -16.46
C ARG A 292 -14.87 27.38 -17.90
N ARG A 293 -14.38 26.17 -18.08
CA ARG A 293 -14.31 25.51 -19.41
C ARG A 293 -15.69 25.29 -20.01
N ALA A 294 -16.65 24.83 -19.21
CA ALA A 294 -18.03 24.61 -19.66
C ALA A 294 -18.74 25.92 -20.03
N PHE A 295 -18.46 27.02 -19.32
CA PHE A 295 -18.97 28.34 -19.68
C PHE A 295 -18.37 28.87 -20.99
N ALA A 296 -17.05 28.70 -21.18
CA ALA A 296 -16.38 29.09 -22.41
C ALA A 296 -16.87 28.30 -23.64
N SER A 297 -17.10 27.00 -23.51
CA SER A 297 -17.62 26.18 -24.61
C SER A 297 -19.05 26.53 -24.99
N ARG A 298 -19.92 26.83 -24.01
CA ARG A 298 -21.30 27.28 -24.27
C ARG A 298 -21.36 28.63 -24.99
N ASN A 299 -20.49 29.57 -24.61
CA ASN A 299 -20.44 30.87 -25.28
C ASN A 299 -19.85 30.78 -26.71
N SER A 300 -18.92 29.86 -26.95
CA SER A 300 -18.39 29.62 -28.30
C SER A 300 -19.42 28.95 -29.22
N ALA A 301 -20.33 28.12 -28.68
CA ALA A 301 -21.38 27.46 -29.45
C ALA A 301 -22.57 28.38 -29.77
N ALA A 302 -22.74 29.50 -29.05
CA ALA A 302 -23.82 30.47 -29.27
C ALA A 302 -23.49 31.56 -30.31
N ILE A 303 -22.26 31.58 -30.83
CA ILE A 303 -21.75 32.57 -31.79
C ILE A 303 -21.71 32.01 -33.24
N HIS A 304 -22.14 30.76 -33.43
CA HIS A 304 -22.30 30.09 -34.73
C HIS A 304 -23.77 29.77 -34.98
#